data_AF-A0A195CU50-F1
#
_entry.id   AF-A0A195CU50-F1
#
_cell.length_a   1.000
_cell.length_b   1.000
_cell.length_c   1.000
_cell.angle_alpha   90.00
_cell.angle_beta   90.00
_cell.angle_gamma   90.00
#
_symmetry.space_group_name_H-M   'P 1'
#
loop_
_entity.id
_entity.type
_entity.pdbx_description
1 polymer ?
#
loop_
_entity_poly.entity_id
_entity_poly.type
_entity_poly.pdbx_seq_one_letter_code
_entity_poly.pdbx_strand_id
1 'polypeptide(L)'
;RVPVVPDNSATLGDRPMTIARRMVRDRERMLGMTDEERAWRKKWLDAQKLAPEEPVYPKGYYEQMYNPIRRFYKAPMNKFENMLTPTIGRTPAAITRHLISKVTMAVFALYATYYYMKYNRMDWMRNGGWKITVSRQKMYPDTKDLNVLYRTKGNQFFVNGFDKSPI
;
A
#
# COMPACT_ATOMS: atom_id res chain seq x y z
N ARG A 1 -6.37 48.59 19.32
CA ARG A 1 -4.89 48.63 19.25
C ARG A 1 -4.41 47.18 19.24
N VAL A 2 -3.82 46.71 18.15
CA VAL A 2 -3.22 45.36 18.12
C VAL A 2 -1.99 45.40 19.03
N PRO A 3 -1.81 44.45 19.97
CA PRO A 3 -0.60 44.41 20.79
C PRO A 3 0.61 44.19 19.89
N VAL A 4 1.67 44.95 20.12
CA VAL A 4 2.94 44.78 19.43
C VAL A 4 3.47 43.39 19.79
N VAL A 5 3.66 42.53 18.79
CA VAL A 5 4.25 41.22 18.98
C VAL A 5 5.67 41.43 19.50
N PRO A 6 6.06 40.86 20.65
CA PRO A 6 7.43 41.00 21.14
C PRO A 6 8.38 40.41 20.10
N ASP A 7 9.35 41.21 19.66
CA ASP A 7 10.36 40.78 18.71
C ASP A 7 11.27 39.73 19.37
N ASN A 8 10.91 38.47 19.15
CA ASN A 8 11.73 37.33 19.48
C ASN A 8 12.64 37.07 18.29
N SER A 9 13.94 37.34 18.46
CA SER A 9 15.01 37.12 17.48
C SER A 9 15.09 35.69 16.91
N ALA A 10 14.29 34.75 17.44
CA ALA A 10 14.06 33.42 16.92
C ALA A 10 13.14 33.37 15.67
N THR A 11 12.47 34.46 15.29
CA THR A 11 11.55 34.50 14.14
C THR A 11 12.24 34.74 12.80
N LEU A 12 13.48 35.26 12.78
CA LEU A 12 14.23 35.60 11.57
C LEU A 12 15.03 34.42 10.96
N GLY A 13 14.49 33.20 11.08
CA GLY A 13 15.07 32.04 10.41
C GLY A 13 16.20 31.37 11.20
N ASP A 14 16.03 31.26 12.51
CA ASP A 14 16.81 30.29 13.28
C ASP A 14 16.45 28.91 12.73
N ARG A 15 17.43 28.21 12.14
CA ARG A 15 17.24 26.91 11.47
C ARG A 15 16.36 26.03 12.37
N PRO A 16 15.31 25.36 11.86
CA PRO A 16 14.48 24.49 12.68
C PRO A 16 15.41 23.58 13.46
N MET A 17 15.36 23.72 14.79
CA MET A 17 16.31 23.06 15.66
C MET A 17 16.25 21.56 15.35
N THR A 18 17.37 20.95 14.96
CA THR A 18 17.37 19.52 14.66
C THR A 18 16.92 18.77 15.91
N ILE A 19 15.92 17.89 15.77
CA ILE A 19 15.25 17.18 16.88
C ILE A 19 16.24 16.55 17.86
N ALA A 20 17.41 16.17 17.36
CA ALA A 20 18.43 15.46 18.11
C ALA A 20 19.71 16.26 18.42
N ARG A 21 19.92 17.48 17.86
CA ARG A 21 21.06 18.38 18.17
C ARG A 21 22.43 17.64 18.28
N ARG A 22 23.29 18.05 19.22
CA ARG A 22 24.54 17.42 19.69
C ARG A 22 24.35 15.95 20.12
N MET A 23 23.17 15.62 20.65
CA MET A 23 22.86 14.28 21.15
C MET A 23 22.61 13.24 20.05
N VAL A 24 22.83 13.52 18.76
CA VAL A 24 22.92 12.49 17.71
C VAL A 24 24.24 11.70 17.84
N ARG A 25 25.31 12.36 18.29
CA ARG A 25 26.67 11.80 18.31
C ARG A 25 26.93 11.08 19.61
N ASP A 26 27.37 9.83 19.54
CA ASP A 26 27.59 8.99 20.72
C ASP A 26 28.68 9.53 21.64
N ARG A 27 29.74 10.15 21.09
CA ARG A 27 30.78 10.82 21.89
C ARG A 27 30.23 11.96 22.74
N GLU A 28 29.23 12.67 22.24
CA GLU A 28 28.63 13.80 22.94
C GLU A 28 27.61 13.33 23.97
N ARG A 29 26.95 12.18 23.74
CA ARG A 29 26.12 11.50 24.74
C ARG A 29 26.92 11.03 25.96
N MET A 30 28.14 10.52 25.73
CA MET A 30 29.03 10.08 26.80
C MET A 30 29.45 11.22 27.74
N LEU A 31 29.49 12.47 27.25
CA LEU A 31 29.78 13.66 28.05
C LEU A 31 28.59 14.12 28.90
N GLY A 32 27.40 13.55 28.68
CA GLY A 32 26.18 13.91 29.38
C GLY A 32 25.57 15.24 28.90
N MET A 33 24.47 15.61 29.55
CA MET A 33 23.69 16.83 29.25
C MET A 33 23.99 17.90 30.29
N THR A 34 24.30 19.11 29.84
CA THR A 34 24.45 20.29 30.71
C THR A 34 23.10 20.67 31.34
N ASP A 35 23.12 21.43 32.44
CA ASP A 35 21.89 21.86 33.12
C ASP A 35 21.01 22.75 32.23
N GLU A 36 21.64 23.60 31.42
CA GLU A 36 20.96 24.42 30.41
C GLU A 36 20.26 23.56 29.36
N GLU A 37 20.97 22.58 28.79
CA GLU A 37 20.40 21.64 27.82
C GLU A 37 19.24 20.83 28.43
N ARG A 38 19.31 20.47 29.72
CA ARG A 38 18.23 19.77 30.43
C ARG A 38 17.00 20.65 30.60
N ALA A 39 17.17 21.92 30.93
CA ALA A 39 16.08 22.89 30.99
C ALA A 39 15.43 23.09 29.62
N TRP A 40 16.22 23.17 28.55
CA TRP A 40 15.72 23.23 27.18
C TRP A 40 14.99 21.95 26.76
N ARG A 41 15.52 20.78 27.12
CA ARG A 41 14.87 19.49 26.84
C ARG A 41 13.53 19.38 27.56
N LYS A 42 13.43 19.88 28.79
CA LYS A 42 12.16 19.95 29.54
C LYS A 42 11.14 20.81 28.79
N LYS A 43 11.51 22.02 28.35
CA LYS A 43 10.64 22.89 27.53
C LYS A 43 10.21 22.21 26.23
N TRP A 44 11.13 21.54 25.54
CA TRP A 44 10.83 20.80 24.32
C TRP A 44 9.84 19.67 24.55
N LEU A 45 10.07 18.83 25.56
CA LEU A 45 9.18 17.71 25.90
C LEU A 45 7.78 18.20 26.30
N ASP A 46 7.70 19.34 26.99
CA ASP A 46 6.42 19.95 27.35
C ASP A 46 5.67 20.47 26.12
N ALA A 47 6.39 21.07 25.17
CA ALA A 47 5.82 21.52 23.89
C ALA A 47 5.35 20.39 22.97
N GLN A 48 5.77 19.13 23.22
CA GLN A 48 5.28 17.96 22.49
C GLN A 48 3.95 17.41 23.04
N LYS A 49 3.44 17.94 24.16
CA LYS A 49 2.13 17.55 24.67
C LYS A 49 1.05 18.17 23.80
N LEU A 50 0.30 17.33 23.10
CA LEU A 50 -0.84 17.78 22.30
C LEU A 50 -1.94 18.34 23.22
N ALA A 51 -2.71 19.28 22.68
CA ALA A 51 -3.91 19.76 23.35
C ALA A 51 -4.92 18.61 23.48
N PRO A 52 -5.72 18.58 24.56
CA PRO A 52 -6.65 17.48 24.81
C PRO A 52 -7.75 17.35 23.74
N GLU A 53 -8.00 18.42 23.01
CA GLU A 53 -8.97 18.48 21.91
C GLU A 53 -8.45 17.93 20.57
N GLU A 54 -7.15 17.69 20.46
CA GLU A 54 -6.55 17.13 19.25
C GLU A 54 -6.57 15.59 19.28
N PRO A 55 -6.81 14.93 18.13
CA PRO A 55 -7.02 15.49 16.79
C PRO A 55 -8.48 15.92 16.50
N VAL A 56 -8.65 17.11 15.93
CA VAL A 56 -9.96 17.63 15.52
C VAL A 56 -10.31 17.13 14.11
N TYR A 57 -11.35 16.31 13.99
CA TYR A 57 -11.89 15.90 12.69
C TYR A 57 -13.10 16.77 12.32
N PRO A 58 -13.09 17.46 11.16
CA PRO A 58 -14.23 18.26 10.72
C PRO A 58 -15.49 17.40 10.58
N LYS A 59 -16.64 17.96 10.97
CA LYS A 59 -17.93 17.29 10.77
C LYS A 59 -18.15 17.02 9.28
N GLY A 60 -18.55 15.79 8.95
CA GLY A 60 -18.80 15.37 7.57
C GLY A 60 -17.55 15.09 6.72
N TYR A 61 -16.33 15.23 7.26
CA TYR A 61 -15.09 14.96 6.50
C TYR A 61 -15.10 13.58 5.82
N TYR A 62 -15.54 12.55 6.54
CA TYR A 62 -15.65 11.18 5.99
C TYR A 62 -16.67 11.06 4.85
N GLU A 63 -17.78 11.80 4.93
CA GLU A 63 -18.89 11.73 3.97
C GLU A 63 -18.55 12.47 2.67
N GLN A 64 -17.82 13.58 2.79
CA GLN A 64 -17.30 14.35 1.66
C GLN A 64 -16.15 13.61 0.96
N MET A 65 -15.29 12.92 1.71
CA MET A 65 -14.14 12.19 1.14
C MET A 65 -14.53 10.92 0.40
N TYR A 66 -15.70 10.33 0.68
CA TYR A 66 -16.12 9.05 0.11
C TYR A 66 -17.56 9.05 -0.43
N ASN A 67 -17.70 8.63 -1.69
CA ASN A 67 -19.00 8.45 -2.34
C ASN A 67 -19.86 7.40 -1.61
N PRO A 68 -21.21 7.46 -1.69
CA PRO A 68 -22.10 6.49 -1.01
C PRO A 68 -21.82 5.03 -1.37
N ILE A 69 -21.53 4.74 -2.64
CA ILE A 69 -21.14 3.38 -3.11
C ILE A 69 -19.87 2.92 -2.39
N ARG A 70 -18.89 3.84 -2.24
CA ARG A 70 -17.63 3.56 -1.54
C ARG A 70 -17.82 3.34 -0.05
N ARG A 71 -18.76 4.06 0.56
CA ARG A 71 -19.14 3.86 1.96
C ARG A 71 -19.81 2.50 2.16
N PHE A 72 -20.69 2.08 1.25
CA PHE A 72 -21.40 0.81 1.32
C PHE A 72 -20.45 -0.39 1.39
N TYR A 73 -19.56 -0.56 0.42
CA TYR A 73 -18.65 -1.72 0.44
C TYR A 73 -17.54 -1.62 1.50
N LYS A 74 -17.25 -0.41 2.01
CA LYS A 74 -16.25 -0.18 3.08
C LYS A 74 -16.85 -0.40 4.48
N ALA A 75 -18.17 -0.32 4.64
CA ALA A 75 -18.88 -0.48 5.90
C ALA A 75 -18.50 -1.75 6.70
N PRO A 76 -18.48 -2.97 6.11
CA PRO A 76 -18.14 -4.18 6.88
C PRO A 76 -16.71 -4.14 7.44
N MET A 77 -15.75 -3.71 6.60
CA MET A 77 -14.35 -3.63 7.00
C MET A 77 -14.09 -2.50 8.01
N ASN A 78 -14.87 -1.42 7.98
CA ASN A 78 -14.82 -0.38 9.01
C ASN A 78 -15.31 -0.89 10.37
N LYS A 79 -16.37 -1.71 10.39
CA LYS A 79 -16.85 -2.35 11.63
C LYS A 79 -15.78 -3.26 12.21
N PHE A 80 -15.11 -4.05 11.36
CA PHE A 80 -13.99 -4.90 11.76
C PHE A 80 -12.82 -4.11 12.34
N GLU A 81 -12.42 -3.00 11.69
CA GLU A 81 -11.38 -2.09 12.21
C GLU A 81 -11.75 -1.53 13.58
N ASN A 82 -13.00 -1.08 13.76
CA ASN A 82 -13.46 -0.51 15.03
C ASN A 82 -13.46 -1.56 16.16
N MET A 83 -13.76 -2.83 15.84
CA MET A 83 -13.68 -3.95 16.79
C MET A 83 -12.24 -4.26 17.21
N LEU A 84 -11.26 -4.11 16.31
CA LEU A 84 -9.83 -4.35 16.59
C LEU A 84 -9.11 -3.16 17.21
N THR A 85 -9.63 -1.95 17.01
CA THR A 85 -9.02 -0.71 17.51
C THR A 85 -8.74 -0.72 19.03
N PRO A 86 -9.64 -1.20 19.93
CA PRO A 86 -9.37 -1.19 21.37
C PRO A 86 -8.28 -2.17 21.81
N THR A 87 -7.99 -3.22 21.03
CA THR A 87 -7.03 -4.27 21.43
C THR A 87 -5.63 -4.04 20.89
N ILE A 88 -5.52 -3.65 19.62
CA ILE A 88 -4.21 -3.51 18.93
C ILE A 88 -3.84 -2.03 18.75
N GLY A 89 -4.81 -1.11 18.87
CA GLY A 89 -4.63 0.31 18.62
C GLY A 89 -5.01 0.74 17.20
N ARG A 90 -5.12 2.06 16.99
CA ARG A 90 -5.69 2.65 15.77
C ARG A 90 -4.87 2.39 14.51
N THR A 91 -3.55 2.59 14.59
CA THR A 91 -2.64 2.44 13.45
C THR A 91 -2.55 1.00 12.94
N PRO A 92 -2.28 -0.03 13.77
CA PRO A 92 -2.24 -1.40 13.28
C PRO A 92 -3.63 -1.88 12.83
N ALA A 93 -4.72 -1.52 13.51
CA ALA A 93 -6.08 -1.89 13.06
C ALA A 93 -6.41 -1.32 11.65
N ALA A 94 -5.97 -0.10 11.35
CA ALA A 94 -6.14 0.48 10.03
C ALA A 94 -5.32 -0.25 8.95
N ILE A 95 -4.08 -0.66 9.28
CA ILE A 95 -3.20 -1.44 8.40
C ILE A 95 -3.79 -2.82 8.14
N THR A 96 -4.22 -3.54 9.19
CA THR A 96 -4.80 -4.89 9.05
C THR A 96 -6.05 -4.86 8.19
N ARG A 97 -6.96 -3.89 8.40
CA ARG A 97 -8.13 -3.69 7.53
C ARG A 97 -7.70 -3.49 6.07
N HIS A 98 -6.73 -2.61 5.82
CA HIS A 98 -6.26 -2.34 4.46
C HIS A 98 -5.71 -3.60 3.80
N LEU A 99 -4.81 -4.30 4.48
CA LEU A 99 -4.17 -5.50 3.96
C LEU A 99 -5.19 -6.59 3.66
N ILE A 100 -6.07 -6.91 4.62
CA ILE A 100 -7.11 -7.94 4.44
C ILE A 100 -8.00 -7.58 3.25
N SER A 101 -8.52 -6.35 3.20
CA SER A 101 -9.41 -5.93 2.11
C SER A 101 -8.75 -6.04 0.72
N LYS A 102 -7.46 -5.68 0.62
CA LYS A 102 -6.72 -5.74 -0.65
C LYS A 102 -6.37 -7.17 -1.03
N VAL A 103 -5.98 -8.01 -0.08
CA VAL A 103 -5.71 -9.43 -0.32
C VAL A 103 -6.99 -10.14 -0.77
N THR A 104 -8.12 -9.92 -0.09
CA THR A 104 -9.39 -10.53 -0.50
C THR A 104 -9.81 -10.09 -1.91
N MET A 105 -9.68 -8.81 -2.24
CA MET A 105 -9.96 -8.31 -3.60
C MET A 105 -9.01 -8.91 -4.64
N ALA A 106 -7.71 -9.01 -4.33
CA ALA A 106 -6.72 -9.60 -5.23
C ALA A 106 -7.01 -11.07 -5.49
N VAL A 107 -7.28 -11.85 -4.44
CA VAL A 107 -7.62 -13.27 -4.52
C VAL A 107 -8.89 -13.45 -5.35
N PHE A 108 -9.95 -12.70 -5.08
CA PHE A 108 -11.19 -12.76 -5.85
C PHE A 108 -10.97 -12.45 -7.34
N ALA A 109 -10.23 -11.38 -7.65
CA ALA A 109 -9.92 -11.02 -9.03
C ALA A 109 -9.09 -12.10 -9.75
N LEU A 110 -8.12 -12.71 -9.04
CA LEU A 110 -7.27 -13.77 -9.58
C LEU A 110 -8.10 -15.02 -9.90
N TYR A 111 -8.97 -15.45 -8.97
CA TYR A 111 -9.87 -16.58 -9.20
C TYR A 111 -10.89 -16.30 -10.31
N ALA A 112 -11.49 -15.11 -10.35
CA ALA A 112 -12.42 -14.73 -11.40
C ALA A 112 -11.74 -14.74 -12.77
N THR A 113 -10.54 -14.17 -12.87
CA THR A 113 -9.75 -14.16 -14.11
C THR A 113 -9.34 -15.57 -14.53
N TYR A 114 -8.86 -16.39 -13.59
CA TYR A 114 -8.48 -17.78 -13.85
C TYR A 114 -9.68 -18.60 -14.35
N TYR A 115 -10.81 -18.52 -13.65
CA TYR A 115 -12.04 -19.22 -14.02
C TYR A 115 -12.51 -18.76 -15.41
N TYR A 116 -12.52 -17.45 -15.67
CA TYR A 116 -12.87 -16.91 -16.98
C TYR A 116 -11.95 -17.45 -18.08
N MET A 117 -10.63 -17.41 -17.90
CA MET A 117 -9.66 -17.93 -18.87
C MET A 117 -9.75 -19.44 -19.08
N LYS A 118 -10.17 -20.21 -18.06
CA LYS A 118 -10.31 -21.66 -18.13
C LYS A 118 -11.50 -22.09 -18.99
N TYR A 119 -12.65 -21.43 -18.84
CA TYR A 119 -13.90 -21.84 -19.48
C TYR A 119 -14.32 -20.96 -20.67
N ASN A 120 -13.72 -19.78 -20.82
CA ASN A 120 -14.02 -18.82 -21.89
C ASN A 120 -12.78 -18.48 -22.72
N ARG A 121 -11.89 -19.46 -22.90
CA ARG A 121 -10.79 -19.36 -23.87
C ARG A 121 -11.38 -19.32 -25.29
N MET A 122 -10.85 -18.43 -26.12
CA MET A 122 -11.18 -18.39 -27.54
C MET A 122 -10.65 -19.66 -28.23
N ASP A 123 -11.54 -20.39 -28.90
CA ASP A 123 -11.26 -21.62 -29.64
C ASP A 123 -11.95 -21.53 -31.01
N TRP A 124 -11.59 -22.38 -31.97
CA TRP A 124 -12.15 -22.32 -33.32
C TRP A 124 -13.69 -22.40 -33.38
N MET A 125 -14.33 -23.07 -32.41
CA MET A 125 -15.80 -23.17 -32.32
C MET A 125 -16.48 -21.95 -31.65
N ARG A 126 -15.72 -21.06 -31.00
CA ARG A 126 -16.28 -20.00 -30.15
C ARG A 126 -15.80 -18.62 -30.58
N ASN A 127 -16.74 -17.82 -31.07
CA ASN A 127 -16.48 -16.42 -31.38
C ASN A 127 -16.57 -15.57 -30.10
N GLY A 128 -15.43 -15.31 -29.45
CA GLY A 128 -15.30 -14.49 -28.24
C GLY A 128 -14.33 -15.05 -27.21
N GLY A 129 -14.09 -14.29 -26.14
CA GLY A 129 -13.15 -14.66 -25.08
C GLY A 129 -11.71 -14.20 -25.35
N TRP A 130 -10.80 -14.52 -24.44
CA TRP A 130 -9.40 -14.12 -24.58
C TRP A 130 -8.63 -15.12 -25.44
N LYS A 131 -7.92 -14.61 -26.45
CA LYS A 131 -6.97 -15.39 -27.24
C LYS A 131 -5.63 -15.44 -26.50
N ILE A 132 -5.24 -16.64 -26.08
CA ILE A 132 -3.97 -16.87 -25.39
C ILE A 132 -3.01 -17.52 -26.37
N THR A 133 -2.04 -16.74 -26.87
CA THR A 133 -0.91 -17.25 -27.66
C THR A 133 0.33 -17.23 -26.78
N VAL A 134 0.96 -18.39 -26.61
CA VAL A 134 2.24 -18.50 -25.89
C VAL A 134 3.39 -18.47 -26.89
N SER A 135 4.38 -17.62 -26.64
CA SER A 135 5.63 -17.65 -27.40
C SER A 135 6.44 -18.89 -27.02
N ARG A 136 7.37 -19.26 -27.89
CA ARG A 136 8.35 -20.31 -27.57
C ARG A 136 9.22 -19.86 -26.38
N GLN A 137 9.64 -20.82 -25.56
CA GLN A 137 10.59 -20.54 -24.47
C GLN A 137 11.98 -20.19 -25.05
N LYS A 138 12.73 -19.36 -24.34
CA LYS A 138 14.12 -19.02 -24.72
C LYS A 138 15.03 -20.21 -24.41
N MET A 139 15.73 -20.71 -25.41
CA MET A 139 16.66 -21.83 -25.28
C MET A 139 18.10 -21.33 -25.18
N TYR A 140 18.92 -22.06 -24.44
CA TYR A 140 20.36 -21.81 -24.31
C TYR A 140 21.14 -23.03 -24.84
N PRO A 141 22.41 -22.89 -25.23
CA PRO A 141 23.21 -24.01 -25.74
C PRO A 141 23.23 -25.23 -24.80
N ASP A 142 23.12 -25.00 -23.48
CA ASP A 142 23.18 -26.04 -22.45
C ASP A 142 21.82 -26.68 -22.10
N THR A 143 20.71 -26.20 -22.66
CA THR A 143 19.39 -26.80 -22.38
C THR A 143 19.26 -28.15 -23.08
N LYS A 144 19.35 -29.25 -22.32
CA LYS A 144 19.28 -30.63 -22.82
C LYS A 144 17.88 -31.05 -23.32
N ASP A 145 16.81 -30.40 -22.85
CA ASP A 145 15.44 -30.73 -23.23
C ASP A 145 15.03 -30.14 -24.59
N LEU A 146 15.49 -30.78 -25.67
CA LEU A 146 15.13 -30.42 -27.05
C LEU A 146 13.67 -30.72 -27.41
N ASN A 147 12.95 -31.51 -26.59
CA ASN A 147 11.53 -31.81 -26.78
C ASN A 147 10.64 -30.55 -26.76
N VAL A 148 11.10 -29.46 -26.14
CA VAL A 148 10.41 -28.17 -26.10
C VAL A 148 10.40 -27.48 -27.48
N LEU A 149 11.38 -27.76 -28.35
CA LEU A 149 11.51 -27.15 -29.68
C LEU A 149 10.37 -27.53 -30.64
N TYR A 150 9.82 -28.74 -30.49
CA TYR A 150 8.90 -29.34 -31.45
C TYR A 150 7.47 -29.48 -30.92
N ARG A 151 7.10 -28.72 -29.88
CA ARG A 151 5.81 -28.90 -29.20
C ARG A 151 4.59 -28.67 -30.09
N THR A 152 4.74 -27.86 -31.14
CA THR A 152 3.71 -27.60 -32.16
C THR A 152 4.32 -27.85 -33.53
N LYS A 153 3.72 -28.78 -34.29
CA LYS A 153 4.09 -29.00 -35.71
C LYS A 153 3.79 -27.73 -36.52
N GLY A 154 4.49 -27.53 -37.64
CA GLY A 154 4.33 -26.31 -38.46
C GLY A 154 2.90 -26.05 -38.91
N ASN A 155 2.13 -27.11 -39.17
CA ASN A 155 0.71 -27.05 -39.52
C ASN A 155 -0.23 -26.76 -38.34
N GLN A 156 0.25 -26.83 -37.09
CA GLN A 156 -0.53 -26.56 -35.86
C GLN A 156 -0.38 -25.12 -35.38
N PHE A 157 0.41 -24.30 -36.09
CA PHE A 157 0.58 -22.89 -35.79
C PHE A 157 -0.69 -22.13 -36.20
N PHE A 158 -1.27 -21.35 -35.28
CA PHE A 158 -2.54 -20.59 -35.46
C PHE A 158 -3.86 -21.38 -35.58
N VAL A 159 -3.85 -22.70 -35.41
CA VAL A 159 -5.06 -23.53 -35.62
C VAL A 159 -6.13 -23.38 -34.53
N ASN A 160 -5.81 -22.74 -33.39
CA ASN A 160 -6.74 -22.45 -32.28
C ASN A 160 -7.66 -23.65 -31.95
N GLY A 161 -7.07 -24.84 -31.77
CA GLY A 161 -7.79 -26.05 -31.36
C GLY A 161 -8.52 -26.81 -32.47
N PHE A 162 -8.53 -26.33 -33.72
CA PHE A 162 -9.20 -27.04 -34.82
C PHE A 162 -8.57 -28.41 -35.10
N ASP A 163 -7.27 -28.64 -34.85
CA ASP A 163 -6.65 -29.98 -34.96
C ASP A 163 -7.28 -31.05 -34.04
N LYS A 164 -8.09 -30.63 -33.05
CA LYS A 164 -8.81 -31.52 -32.13
C LYS A 164 -10.29 -31.65 -32.50
N SER A 165 -10.71 -31.16 -33.67
CA SER A 165 -12.07 -31.34 -34.16
C SER A 165 -12.36 -32.84 -34.35
N PRO A 166 -13.62 -33.26 -34.14
CA PRO A 166 -14.08 -34.60 -34.48
C PRO A 166 -14.27 -34.81 -36.00
N ILE A 167 -14.05 -33.77 -36.81
CA ILE A 167 -14.14 -33.72 -38.27
C ILE A 167 -12.73 -33.53 -38.82
#